data_AF-A0A3G6JDK4-F1
#
_entry.id   AF-A0A3G6JDK4-F1
#
_cell.length_a   1.000
_cell.length_b   1.000
_cell.length_c   1.000
_cell.angle_alpha   90.00
_cell.angle_beta   90.00
_cell.angle_gamma   90.00
#
_symmetry.space_group_name_H-M   'P 1'
#
loop_
_entity.id
_entity.type
_entity.pdbx_description
1 polymer ?
#
loop_
_entity_poly.entity_id
_entity_poly.type
_entity_poly.pdbx_seq_one_letter_code
_entity_poly.pdbx_strand_id
1 'polypeptide(L)'
;MIDNHLQMLIDLSDDFEQALYEEAKSVSTSPLGAIKWLNKMRSALPDAYSGSRDEVIKYTLAYKEFDDVAKRIREEALSRGWED
;
A
#
# COMPACT_ATOMS: atom_id res chain seq x y z
N MET A 1 10.36 1.96 24.95
CA MET A 1 9.12 1.13 25.03
C MET A 1 8.14 1.54 23.95
N ILE A 2 7.74 2.82 23.90
CA ILE A 2 6.93 3.35 22.78
C ILE A 2 7.62 3.09 21.45
N ASP A 3 8.91 3.43 21.33
CA ASP A 3 9.67 3.25 20.08
C ASP A 3 9.70 1.79 19.60
N ASN A 4 9.84 0.81 20.51
CA ASN A 4 9.80 -0.61 20.14
C ASN A 4 8.42 -1.02 19.61
N HIS A 5 7.34 -0.53 20.20
CA HIS A 5 5.98 -0.84 19.72
C HIS A 5 5.72 -0.17 18.37
N LEU A 6 6.22 1.06 18.18
CA LEU A 6 6.13 1.75 16.89
C LEU A 6 6.96 1.03 15.82
N GLN A 7 8.15 0.55 16.16
CA GLN A 7 8.97 -0.23 15.24
C GLN A 7 8.28 -1.52 14.80
N MET A 8 7.65 -2.25 15.74
CA MET A 8 6.87 -3.44 15.38
C MET A 8 5.72 -3.13 14.40
N LEU A 9 5.09 -1.97 14.54
CA LEU A 9 4.06 -1.52 13.60
C LEU A 9 4.65 -1.18 12.23
N ILE A 10 5.84 -0.59 12.18
CA ILE A 10 6.56 -0.31 10.94
C ILE A 10 6.95 -1.61 10.24
N ASP A 11 7.51 -2.58 10.97
CA ASP A 11 7.90 -3.87 10.39
C ASP A 11 6.68 -4.60 9.78
N LEU A 12 5.51 -4.53 10.45
CA LEU A 12 4.25 -5.06 9.92
C LEU A 12 3.72 -4.24 8.71
N SER A 13 4.00 -2.93 8.68
CA SER A 13 3.71 -2.05 7.54
C SER A 13 4.51 -2.48 6.33
N ASP A 14 5.82 -2.73 6.49
CA ASP A 14 6.73 -3.13 5.43
C ASP A 14 6.31 -4.47 4.81
N ASP A 15 5.92 -5.44 5.64
CA ASP A 15 5.37 -6.73 5.19
C ASP A 15 4.09 -6.55 4.37
N PHE A 16 3.23 -5.61 4.78
CA PHE A 16 2.00 -5.30 4.06
C PHE A 16 2.29 -4.57 2.74
N GLU A 17 3.19 -3.59 2.73
CA GLU A 17 3.66 -2.89 1.52
C GLU A 17 4.12 -3.91 0.47
N GLN A 18 4.95 -4.86 0.88
CA GLN A 18 5.53 -5.86 0.00
C GLN A 18 4.46 -6.82 -0.53
N ALA A 19 3.55 -7.32 0.32
CA ALA A 19 2.44 -8.16 -0.12
C ALA A 19 1.54 -7.45 -1.12
N LEU A 20 1.27 -6.16 -0.88
CA LEU A 20 0.44 -5.33 -1.76
C LEU A 20 1.10 -5.06 -3.11
N TYR A 21 2.43 -4.84 -3.11
CA TYR A 21 3.23 -4.71 -4.32
C TYR A 21 3.20 -6.00 -5.17
N GLU A 22 3.40 -7.16 -4.56
CA GLU A 22 3.35 -8.45 -5.24
C GLU A 22 1.98 -8.73 -5.84
N GLU A 23 0.91 -8.46 -5.09
CA GLU A 23 -0.45 -8.58 -5.59
C GLU A 23 -0.68 -7.66 -6.79
N ALA A 24 -0.26 -6.39 -6.70
CA ALA A 24 -0.39 -5.41 -7.78
C ALA A 24 0.36 -5.84 -9.07
N LYS A 25 1.55 -6.45 -8.94
CA LYS A 25 2.27 -7.06 -10.08
C LYS A 25 1.52 -8.27 -10.64
N SER A 26 0.98 -9.14 -9.79
CA SER A 26 0.29 -10.36 -10.22
C SER A 26 -0.98 -10.09 -11.02
N VAL A 27 -1.71 -9.02 -10.68
CA VAL A 27 -2.99 -8.67 -11.33
C VAL A 27 -2.83 -7.81 -12.58
N SER A 28 -1.62 -7.28 -12.86
CA SER A 28 -1.40 -6.44 -14.02
C SER A 28 0.00 -6.55 -14.61
N THR A 29 0.05 -6.76 -15.93
CA THR A 29 1.28 -6.77 -16.73
C THR A 29 1.81 -5.38 -17.08
N SER A 30 1.24 -4.31 -16.50
CA SER A 30 1.69 -2.94 -16.77
C SER A 30 1.66 -2.07 -15.50
N PRO A 31 2.60 -1.12 -15.33
CA PRO A 31 2.61 -0.20 -14.19
C PRO A 31 1.29 0.55 -14.04
N LEU A 32 0.75 1.03 -15.16
CA LEU A 32 -0.48 1.82 -15.16
C LEU A 32 -1.69 0.98 -14.71
N GLY A 33 -1.75 -0.28 -15.14
CA GLY A 33 -2.79 -1.20 -14.71
C GLY A 33 -2.69 -1.57 -13.23
N ALA A 34 -1.46 -1.81 -12.73
CA ALA A 34 -1.20 -2.05 -11.31
C ALA A 34 -1.61 -0.84 -10.45
N ILE A 35 -1.20 0.38 -10.84
CA ILE A 35 -1.60 1.62 -10.17
C ILE A 35 -3.12 1.82 -10.20
N LYS A 36 -3.78 1.49 -11.33
CA LYS A 36 -5.24 1.61 -11.43
C LYS A 36 -5.94 0.63 -10.49
N TRP A 37 -5.43 -0.59 -10.37
CA TRP A 37 -5.93 -1.58 -9.42
C TRP A 37 -5.77 -1.08 -7.97
N LEU A 38 -4.58 -0.59 -7.60
CA LEU A 38 -4.32 -0.02 -6.27
C LEU A 38 -5.29 1.13 -5.94
N ASN A 39 -5.48 2.07 -6.87
CA ASN A 39 -6.41 3.19 -6.67
C ASN A 39 -7.85 2.72 -6.49
N LYS A 40 -8.27 1.68 -7.21
CA LYS A 40 -9.61 1.08 -7.07
C LYS A 40 -9.77 0.46 -5.69
N MET A 41 -8.79 -0.34 -5.25
CA MET A 41 -8.81 -0.98 -3.93
C MET A 41 -8.82 0.07 -2.80
N ARG A 42 -7.96 1.09 -2.91
CA ARG A 42 -7.94 2.22 -1.98
C ARG A 42 -9.29 2.95 -1.91
N SER A 43 -9.95 3.19 -3.05
CA SER A 43 -11.26 3.85 -3.08
C SER A 43 -12.40 3.03 -2.47
N ALA A 44 -12.19 1.72 -2.29
CA ALA A 44 -13.16 0.82 -1.66
C ALA A 44 -12.96 0.73 -0.14
N LEU A 45 -11.92 1.36 0.42
CA LEU A 45 -11.73 1.42 1.86
C LEU A 45 -12.88 2.20 2.51
N PRO A 46 -13.48 1.68 3.59
CA PRO A 46 -14.53 2.39 4.30
C PRO A 46 -13.95 3.68 4.90
N ASP A 47 -14.68 4.79 4.76
CA ASP A 47 -14.32 6.05 5.43
C ASP A 47 -14.40 5.83 6.95
N ALA A 48 -13.24 5.85 7.61
CA ALA A 48 -13.11 5.56 9.02
C ALA A 48 -12.88 6.81 9.87
N TYR A 49 -12.96 8.03 9.32
CA TYR A 49 -12.67 9.25 10.10
C TYR A 49 -13.61 9.46 11.32
N SER A 50 -14.76 8.77 11.37
CA SER A 50 -15.69 8.73 12.51
C SER A 50 -15.77 7.35 13.20
N GLY A 51 -14.92 6.40 12.82
CA GLY A 51 -14.91 5.02 13.32
C GLY A 51 -14.22 4.84 14.68
N SER A 52 -14.19 3.59 15.13
CA SER A 52 -13.39 3.16 16.29
C SER A 52 -11.89 3.37 16.04
N ARG A 53 -11.10 3.40 17.12
CA ARG A 53 -9.63 3.52 17.04
C ARG A 53 -9.01 2.47 16.11
N ASP A 54 -9.50 1.23 16.16
CA ASP A 54 -9.02 0.13 15.32
C ASP A 54 -9.28 0.40 13.83
N GLU A 55 -10.48 0.87 13.49
CA GLU A 55 -10.84 1.22 12.12
C GLU A 55 -10.01 2.39 11.58
N VAL A 56 -9.79 3.43 12.40
CA VAL A 56 -8.94 4.58 12.03
C VAL A 56 -7.50 4.15 11.76
N ILE A 57 -6.93 3.30 12.62
CA ILE A 57 -5.54 2.81 12.45
C ILE A 57 -5.44 1.98 11.17
N LYS A 58 -6.35 1.02 10.96
CA LYS A 58 -6.36 0.17 9.76
C LYS A 58 -6.53 0.97 8.48
N TYR A 59 -7.46 1.93 8.49
CA TYR A 59 -7.68 2.82 7.34
C TYR A 59 -6.43 3.63 7.03
N THR A 60 -5.83 4.27 8.04
CA THR A 60 -4.67 5.14 7.85
C THR A 60 -3.46 4.36 7.34
N LEU A 61 -3.21 3.18 7.92
CA LEU A 61 -2.14 2.27 7.49
C LEU A 61 -2.36 1.84 6.03
N ALA A 62 -3.53 1.26 5.72
CA ALA A 62 -3.82 0.80 4.38
C ALA A 62 -3.75 1.91 3.33
N TYR A 63 -4.32 3.07 3.63
CA TYR A 63 -4.29 4.20 2.72
C TYR A 63 -2.85 4.62 2.39
N LYS A 64 -1.96 4.65 3.39
CA LYS A 64 -0.54 4.97 3.23
C LYS A 64 0.18 3.92 2.37
N GLU A 65 -0.05 2.63 2.62
CA GLU A 65 0.57 1.56 1.84
C GLU A 65 0.15 1.58 0.36
N PHE A 66 -1.13 1.84 0.07
CA PHE A 66 -1.58 2.01 -1.32
C PHE A 66 -0.85 3.17 -2.03
N ASP A 67 -0.58 4.27 -1.32
CA ASP A 67 0.14 5.43 -1.87
C ASP A 67 1.62 5.11 -2.12
N ASP A 68 2.28 4.44 -1.18
CA ASP A 68 3.70 4.11 -1.26
C ASP A 68 3.97 3.05 -2.32
N VAL A 69 3.17 1.98 -2.39
CA VAL A 69 3.27 1.00 -3.48
C VAL A 69 3.02 1.65 -4.84
N ALA A 70 2.00 2.51 -4.96
CA ALA A 70 1.75 3.20 -6.21
C ALA A 70 2.89 4.16 -6.59
N LYS A 71 3.58 4.75 -5.61
CA LYS A 71 4.78 5.56 -5.84
C LYS A 71 5.96 4.70 -6.29
N ARG A 72 6.24 3.61 -5.58
CA ARG A 72 7.29 2.63 -5.92
C ARG A 72 7.15 2.13 -7.35
N ILE A 73 5.94 1.70 -7.74
CA ILE A 73 5.63 1.25 -9.10
C ILE A 73 5.92 2.33 -10.16
N ARG A 74 5.56 3.59 -9.89
CA ARG A 74 5.87 4.71 -10.80
C ARG A 74 7.37 4.92 -10.93
N GLU A 75 8.10 4.89 -9.83
CA GLU A 75 9.55 5.10 -9.81
C GLU A 75 10.30 3.96 -10.53
N GLU A 76 9.88 2.71 -10.33
CA GLU A 76 10.42 1.55 -11.05
C GLU A 76 10.15 1.63 -12.56
N ALA A 77 8.92 1.99 -12.95
CA ALA A 77 8.55 2.15 -14.35
C ALA A 77 9.38 3.25 -15.06
N LEU A 78 9.73 4.31 -14.36
CA LEU A 78 10.57 5.40 -14.89
C LEU A 78 12.05 5.05 -14.96
N SER A 79 12.53 4.16 -14.10
CA SER A 79 13.97 3.90 -13.92
C SER A 79 14.48 2.61 -14.57
N ARG A 80 13.69 1.54 -14.59
CA ARG A 80 14.18 0.20 -14.98
C ARG A 80 13.40 -0.47 -16.12
N GLY A 81 12.26 0.09 -16.53
CA GLY A 81 11.30 -0.66 -17.32
C GLY A 81 10.63 -1.70 -16.42
N TRP A 82 9.32 -1.79 -16.51
CA TRP A 82 8.54 -2.77 -15.74
C TRP A 82 8.84 -4.17 -16.30
N GLU A 83 9.90 -4.80 -15.81
CA GLU A 83 10.24 -6.17 -16.16
C GLU A 83 9.49 -7.14 -15.24
N ASP A 84 9.02 -8.24 -15.85
CA ASP A 84 8.22 -9.30 -15.22
C ASP A 84 8.85 -9.83 -13.92
#